data_AF-A0A1J9PV56-F1
#
_entry.id   AF-A0A1J9PV56-F1
#
_cell.length_a   1.000
_cell.length_b   1.000
_cell.length_c   1.000
_cell.angle_alpha   90.00
_cell.angle_beta   90.00
_cell.angle_gamma   90.00
#
_symmetry.space_group_name_H-M   'P 1'
#
loop_
_entity.id
_entity.type
_entity.pdbx_description
1 polymer ?
#
loop_
_entity_poly.entity_id
_entity_poly.type
_entity_poly.pdbx_seq_one_letter_code
_entity_poly.pdbx_strand_id
1 'polypeptide(L)'
;MVCVLPAQTSSASVAASLKPSASNQRLVIPELRDRAARDYCKWLESTVNDDTYKADFRKACEVTLAHYVDLELVSEDQDPEIFIEQGAKRGTARRFVRDIREWVAHVGTDMPQKEYHQDRVED
;
A
#
# COMPACT_ATOMS: atom_id res chain seq x y z
N MET A 1 -17.67 10.37 -67.55
CA MET A 1 -17.32 9.32 -66.57
C MET A 1 -16.80 10.03 -65.32
N VAL A 2 -17.61 10.01 -64.25
CA VAL A 2 -17.31 10.09 -62.79
C VAL A 2 -16.30 11.15 -62.28
N CYS A 3 -16.82 12.12 -61.50
CA CYS A 3 -16.11 12.89 -60.49
C CYS A 3 -15.63 12.00 -59.33
N VAL A 4 -14.63 12.44 -58.55
CA VAL A 4 -14.67 12.51 -57.06
C VAL A 4 -13.23 12.67 -56.53
N LEU A 5 -13.03 13.73 -55.76
CA LEU A 5 -11.84 14.00 -54.93
C LEU A 5 -11.76 12.98 -53.79
N PRO A 6 -10.57 12.51 -53.38
CA PRO A 6 -10.45 11.77 -52.13
C PRO A 6 -10.67 12.72 -50.94
N ALA A 7 -11.79 12.51 -50.23
CA ALA A 7 -12.05 13.07 -48.92
C ALA A 7 -11.31 12.27 -47.85
N GLN A 8 -10.53 12.98 -47.03
CA GLN A 8 -10.32 12.85 -45.59
C GLN A 8 -10.38 11.45 -44.93
N THR A 9 -9.31 11.13 -44.19
CA THR A 9 -9.46 10.55 -42.86
C THR A 9 -8.40 11.16 -41.95
N SER A 10 -8.82 12.16 -41.18
CA SER A 10 -8.25 12.35 -39.86
C SER A 10 -8.77 11.22 -38.98
N SER A 11 -7.86 10.44 -38.40
CA SER A 11 -8.12 9.86 -37.09
C SER A 11 -6.93 10.12 -36.21
N ALA A 12 -7.21 10.91 -35.19
CA ALA A 12 -6.30 11.42 -34.20
C ALA A 12 -5.46 10.29 -33.60
N SER A 13 -4.16 10.54 -33.46
CA SER A 13 -3.36 9.82 -32.49
C SER A 13 -3.98 10.09 -31.12
N VAL A 14 -4.63 9.08 -30.56
CA VAL A 14 -5.00 9.09 -29.15
C VAL A 14 -3.70 9.12 -28.36
N ALA A 15 -3.25 10.32 -28.00
CA ALA A 15 -2.33 10.49 -26.91
C ALA A 15 -2.98 9.78 -25.73
N ALA A 16 -2.45 8.62 -25.36
CA ALA A 16 -2.87 7.90 -24.18
C ALA A 16 -2.81 8.91 -23.05
N SER A 17 -3.99 9.27 -22.55
CA SER A 17 -4.13 10.15 -21.41
C SER A 17 -3.45 9.43 -20.27
N LEU A 18 -2.19 9.80 -20.00
CA LEU A 18 -1.47 9.44 -18.79
C LEU A 18 -2.34 10.02 -17.68
N LYS A 19 -3.22 9.19 -17.13
CA LYS A 19 -3.95 9.50 -15.91
C LYS A 19 -2.90 10.02 -14.92
N PRO A 20 -3.14 11.14 -14.24
CA PRO A 20 -2.24 11.59 -13.19
C PRO A 20 -2.11 10.41 -12.22
N SER A 21 -0.90 9.83 -12.18
CA SER A 21 -0.56 8.80 -11.22
C SER A 21 -0.96 9.35 -9.86
N ALA A 22 -1.84 8.62 -9.16
CA ALA A 22 -2.27 8.95 -7.80
C ALA A 22 -1.03 9.41 -7.06
N SER A 23 -1.06 10.66 -6.58
CA SER A 23 0.13 11.37 -6.12
C SER A 23 1.07 10.43 -5.38
N ASN A 24 2.25 10.15 -5.95
CA ASN A 24 3.35 9.38 -5.35
C ASN A 24 3.97 10.17 -4.19
N GLN A 25 3.11 10.75 -3.34
CA GLN A 25 3.53 11.32 -2.08
C GLN A 25 4.02 10.15 -1.26
N ARG A 26 5.31 10.26 -0.91
CA ARG A 26 5.99 9.39 0.03
C ARG A 26 5.13 9.24 1.27
N LEU A 27 4.78 8.00 1.58
CA LEU A 27 4.10 7.66 2.81
C LEU A 27 5.11 7.87 3.94
N VAL A 28 4.77 8.69 4.94
CA VAL A 28 5.61 8.88 6.13
C VAL A 28 4.83 8.35 7.32
N ILE A 29 5.34 7.32 7.97
CA ILE A 29 4.75 6.76 9.18
C ILE A 29 5.54 7.28 10.38
N PRO A 30 4.92 8.04 11.30
CA PRO A 30 5.64 8.63 12.45
C PRO A 30 6.15 7.60 13.47
N GLU A 31 5.66 6.36 13.43
CA GLU A 31 6.05 5.29 14.36
C GLU A 31 7.33 4.55 13.93
N LEU A 32 7.92 3.79 14.87
CA LEU A 32 9.00 2.85 14.57
C LEU A 32 8.55 1.85 13.51
N ARG A 33 9.39 1.59 12.51
CA ARG A 33 9.04 0.81 11.31
C ARG A 33 8.57 -0.62 11.61
N ASP A 34 9.25 -1.30 12.52
CA ASP A 34 8.90 -2.66 12.95
C ASP A 34 7.62 -2.68 13.79
N ARG A 35 7.41 -1.68 14.64
CA ARG A 35 6.18 -1.48 15.41
C ARG A 35 4.99 -1.20 14.49
N ALA A 36 5.16 -0.30 13.52
CA ALA A 36 4.18 0.03 12.51
C ALA A 36 3.76 -1.20 11.69
N ALA A 37 4.73 -2.01 11.25
CA ALA A 37 4.45 -3.26 10.56
C ALA A 37 3.60 -4.22 11.42
N ARG A 38 3.95 -4.39 12.71
CA ARG A 38 3.17 -5.25 13.63
C ARG A 38 1.75 -4.74 13.86
N ASP A 39 1.58 -3.44 14.05
CA ASP A 39 0.26 -2.87 14.33
C ASP A 39 -0.62 -2.83 13.07
N TYR A 40 -0.04 -2.59 11.89
CA TYR A 40 -0.72 -2.77 10.61
C TYR A 40 -1.21 -4.21 10.42
N CYS A 41 -0.38 -5.20 10.75
CA CYS A 41 -0.74 -6.61 10.65
C CYS A 41 -1.92 -6.98 11.54
N LYS A 42 -1.95 -6.50 12.78
CA LYS A 42 -3.10 -6.68 13.68
C LYS A 42 -4.36 -6.01 13.12
N TRP A 43 -4.21 -4.81 12.55
CA TRP A 43 -5.32 -4.11 11.93
C TRP A 43 -5.89 -4.90 10.74
N LEU A 44 -5.05 -5.40 9.82
CA LEU A 44 -5.48 -6.23 8.70
C LEU A 44 -6.28 -7.45 9.16
N GLU A 45 -5.80 -8.17 10.18
CA GLU A 45 -6.53 -9.31 10.75
C GLU A 45 -7.89 -8.92 11.35
N SER A 46 -8.00 -7.71 11.93
CA SER A 46 -9.26 -7.20 12.46
C SER A 46 -10.28 -6.84 11.39
N THR A 47 -9.84 -6.56 10.16
CA THR A 47 -10.74 -6.25 9.03
C THR A 47 -11.41 -7.49 8.42
N VAL A 48 -10.99 -8.69 8.84
CA VAL A 48 -11.40 -9.96 8.23
C VAL A 48 -11.99 -10.89 9.28
N ASN A 49 -13.10 -11.57 8.96
CA ASN A 49 -13.68 -12.58 9.86
C ASN A 49 -13.14 -14.00 9.58
N ASP A 50 -12.83 -14.33 8.32
CA ASP A 50 -12.37 -15.66 7.89
C ASP A 50 -10.93 -15.95 8.36
N ASP A 51 -10.74 -17.04 9.12
CA ASP A 51 -9.44 -17.37 9.71
C ASP A 51 -8.41 -17.83 8.68
N THR A 52 -8.85 -18.43 7.56
CA THR A 52 -7.93 -18.78 6.48
C THR A 52 -7.36 -17.54 5.81
N TYR A 53 -8.18 -16.51 5.66
CA TYR A 53 -7.78 -15.23 5.08
C TYR A 53 -6.92 -14.42 6.06
N LYS A 54 -7.22 -14.43 7.36
CA LYS A 54 -6.30 -13.90 8.40
C LYS A 54 -4.95 -14.60 8.37
N ALA A 55 -4.93 -15.92 8.27
CA ALA A 55 -3.68 -16.69 8.20
C ALA A 55 -2.86 -16.32 6.96
N ASP A 56 -3.50 -15.99 5.86
CA ASP A 56 -2.82 -15.52 4.66
C ASP A 56 -2.23 -14.11 4.83
N PHE A 57 -2.92 -13.21 5.56
CA PHE A 57 -2.35 -11.93 5.97
C PHE A 57 -1.16 -12.09 6.91
N ARG A 58 -1.23 -13.03 7.87
CA ARG A 58 -0.10 -13.35 8.77
C ARG A 58 1.15 -13.74 8.01
N LYS A 59 1.03 -14.51 6.92
CA LYS A 59 2.19 -14.82 6.06
C LYS A 59 2.78 -13.57 5.42
N ALA A 60 1.96 -12.70 4.84
CA ALA A 60 2.45 -11.45 4.25
C ALA A 60 3.15 -10.58 5.32
N CYS A 61 2.62 -10.55 6.53
CA CYS A 61 3.22 -9.89 7.68
C CYS A 61 4.57 -10.49 8.11
N GLU A 62 4.67 -11.82 8.15
CA GLU A 62 5.91 -12.53 8.43
C GLU A 62 6.98 -12.17 7.39
N VAL A 63 6.63 -12.11 6.11
CA VAL A 63 7.53 -11.70 5.03
C VAL A 63 8.03 -10.27 5.25
N THR A 64 7.13 -9.31 5.49
CA THR A 64 7.48 -7.91 5.79
C THR A 64 8.49 -7.81 6.95
N LEU A 65 8.23 -8.50 8.05
CA LEU A 65 9.06 -8.46 9.25
C LEU A 65 10.39 -9.22 9.08
N ALA A 66 10.39 -10.37 8.41
CA ALA A 66 11.58 -11.20 8.22
C ALA A 66 12.58 -10.58 7.23
N HIS A 67 12.08 -9.90 6.20
CA HIS A 67 12.91 -9.23 5.20
C HIS A 67 13.24 -7.78 5.56
N TYR A 68 12.77 -7.29 6.72
CA TYR A 68 12.91 -5.89 7.16
C TYR A 68 12.40 -4.87 6.13
N VAL A 69 11.41 -5.26 5.32
CA VAL A 69 10.76 -4.37 4.37
C VAL A 69 9.72 -3.59 5.15
N ASP A 70 9.97 -2.31 5.40
CA ASP A 70 9.01 -1.47 6.11
C ASP A 70 7.81 -1.08 5.23
N LEU A 71 6.74 -0.60 5.86
CA LEU A 71 5.50 -0.26 5.15
C LEU A 71 5.65 0.94 4.21
N GLU A 72 6.64 1.82 4.43
CA GLU A 72 6.93 2.91 3.50
C GLU A 72 7.48 2.33 2.20
N LEU A 73 8.47 1.43 2.28
CA LEU A 73 9.04 0.73 1.12
C LEU A 73 7.99 -0.08 0.36
N VAL A 74 7.16 -0.87 1.06
CA VAL A 74 6.08 -1.62 0.40
C VAL A 74 5.10 -0.69 -0.33
N SER A 75 4.77 0.46 0.28
CA SER A 75 3.88 1.44 -0.34
C SER A 75 4.54 2.21 -1.50
N GLU A 76 5.86 2.34 -1.51
CA GLU A 76 6.64 3.00 -2.57
C GLU A 76 6.79 2.07 -3.78
N ASP A 77 7.23 0.84 -3.58
CA ASP A 77 7.47 -0.13 -4.65
C ASP A 77 6.15 -0.64 -5.28
N GLN A 78 5.07 -0.66 -4.50
CA GLN A 78 3.76 -1.20 -4.87
C GLN A 78 3.81 -2.60 -5.48
N ASP A 79 4.83 -3.39 -5.12
CA ASP A 79 5.07 -4.71 -5.68
C ASP A 79 4.49 -5.82 -4.78
N PRO A 80 3.40 -6.48 -5.18
CA PRO A 80 2.85 -7.59 -4.43
C PRO A 80 3.62 -8.91 -4.64
N GLU A 81 4.52 -9.01 -5.62
CA GLU A 81 5.12 -10.28 -6.03
C GLU A 81 5.98 -10.89 -4.91
N ILE A 82 6.69 -10.09 -4.11
CA ILE A 82 7.45 -10.58 -2.95
C ILE A 82 6.60 -11.42 -1.99
N PHE A 83 5.32 -11.07 -1.80
CA PHE A 83 4.41 -11.82 -0.93
C PHE A 83 3.88 -13.08 -1.62
N ILE A 84 3.66 -13.00 -2.94
CA ILE A 84 3.16 -14.12 -3.75
C ILE A 84 4.22 -15.23 -3.84
N GLU A 85 5.47 -14.86 -4.11
CA GLU A 85 6.61 -15.77 -4.16
C GLU A 85 6.83 -16.50 -2.83
N GLN A 86 6.50 -15.83 -1.71
CA GLN A 86 6.56 -16.38 -0.35
C GLN A 86 5.28 -17.11 0.08
N GLY A 87 4.32 -17.32 -0.84
CA GLY A 87 3.18 -18.19 -0.62
C GLY A 87 1.92 -17.54 -0.04
N ALA A 88 1.84 -16.19 -0.05
CA ALA A 88 0.57 -15.49 0.13
C ALA A 88 -0.27 -15.56 -1.15
N LYS A 89 -1.61 -15.60 -1.02
CA LYS A 89 -2.48 -15.56 -2.20
C LYS A 89 -2.37 -14.21 -2.88
N ARG A 90 -2.45 -14.20 -4.22
CA ARG A 90 -2.41 -12.98 -5.05
C ARG A 90 -3.39 -11.89 -4.60
N GLY A 91 -4.60 -12.27 -4.18
CA GLY A 91 -5.60 -11.32 -3.68
C GLY A 91 -5.14 -10.63 -2.39
N THR A 92 -4.65 -11.41 -1.44
CA THR A 92 -4.10 -10.95 -0.17
C THR A 92 -2.89 -10.04 -0.38
N ALA A 93 -1.93 -10.44 -1.23
CA ALA A 93 -0.74 -9.64 -1.53
C ALA A 93 -1.11 -8.25 -2.09
N ARG A 94 -2.06 -8.19 -3.03
CA ARG A 94 -2.54 -6.91 -3.59
C ARG A 94 -3.26 -6.06 -2.54
N ARG A 95 -4.05 -6.70 -1.67
CA ARG A 95 -4.78 -6.02 -0.60
C ARG A 95 -3.80 -5.46 0.45
N PHE A 96 -2.79 -6.24 0.81
CA PHE A 96 -1.73 -5.87 1.72
C PHE A 96 -1.01 -4.59 1.28
N VAL A 97 -0.65 -4.47 0.00
CA VAL A 97 0.01 -3.24 -0.51
C VAL A 97 -0.95 -2.05 -0.49
N ARG A 98 -2.17 -2.23 -0.99
CA ARG A 98 -3.13 -1.13 -1.12
C ARG A 98 -3.56 -0.55 0.23
N ASP A 99 -3.81 -1.41 1.20
CA ASP A 99 -4.49 -1.02 2.43
C ASP A 99 -3.53 -0.33 3.43
N ILE A 100 -2.22 -0.25 3.15
CA ILE A 100 -1.25 0.52 3.94
C ILE A 100 -1.69 1.99 4.05
N ARG A 101 -2.10 2.59 2.93
CA ARG A 101 -2.55 4.00 2.91
C ARG A 101 -3.85 4.19 3.69
N GLU A 102 -4.73 3.20 3.65
CA GLU A 102 -5.99 3.21 4.41
C GLU A 102 -5.72 3.12 5.91
N TRP A 103 -4.82 2.22 6.32
CA TRP A 103 -4.39 2.12 7.71
C TRP A 103 -3.71 3.40 8.22
N VAL A 104 -2.82 4.01 7.44
CA VAL A 104 -2.16 5.28 7.82
C VAL A 104 -3.19 6.40 7.99
N ALA A 105 -4.19 6.49 7.11
CA ALA A 105 -5.28 7.46 7.26
C ALA A 105 -6.12 7.18 8.52
N HIS A 106 -6.35 5.91 8.85
CA HIS A 106 -7.09 5.49 10.04
C HIS A 106 -6.36 5.89 11.33
N VAL A 107 -5.07 5.55 11.46
CA VAL A 107 -4.28 5.91 12.66
C VAL A 107 -4.01 7.42 12.76
N GLY A 108 -3.95 8.13 11.63
CA GLY A 108 -3.84 9.60 11.62
C GLY A 108 -5.11 10.30 12.12
N THR A 109 -6.27 9.62 12.05
CA THR A 109 -7.54 10.14 12.57
C THR A 109 -7.73 9.79 14.05
N ASP A 110 -7.19 8.66 14.50
CA ASP A 110 -7.42 8.10 15.85
C ASP A 110 -6.29 8.38 16.87
N MET A 111 -5.18 9.02 16.49
CA MET A 111 -4.08 9.33 17.42
C MET A 111 -4.23 10.72 18.05
N PRO A 112 -4.70 10.86 19.32
CA PRO A 112 -4.29 11.99 20.14
C PRO A 112 -2.78 11.87 20.34
N GLN A 113 -2.05 12.97 20.11
CA GLN A 113 -0.61 13.04 20.36
C GLN A 113 -0.32 12.54 21.79
N LYS A 114 0.23 11.33 21.92
CA LYS A 114 0.79 10.91 23.21
C LYS A 114 2.07 11.71 23.40
N GLU A 115 1.89 12.79 24.15
CA GLU A 115 2.93 13.66 24.69
C GLU A 115 3.94 12.79 25.44
N TYR A 116 5.12 12.59 24.85
CA TYR A 116 6.25 11.97 25.53
C TYR A 116 6.75 12.96 26.58
N HIS A 117 6.24 12.86 27.80
CA HIS A 117 6.91 13.40 28.97
C HIS A 117 8.22 12.64 29.13
N GLN A 118 9.31 13.31 28.76
CA GLN A 118 10.66 12.88 29.04
C GLN A 118 10.89 13.01 30.55
N ASP A 119 10.60 11.96 31.32
CA ASP A 119 11.16 11.79 32.66
C ASP A 119 12.67 11.58 32.51
N ARG A 120 13.39 12.71 32.47
CA ARG A 120 14.83 12.72 32.56
C ARG A 120 15.18 12.58 34.03
N VAL A 121 15.55 11.37 34.39
CA VAL A 121 16.20 10.97 35.64
C VAL A 121 17.20 12.06 36.06
N GLU A 122 16.98 12.65 37.23
CA GLU A 122 17.95 13.48 37.93
C GLU A 122 19.12 12.59 38.38
N ASP A 123 20.35 13.01 38.06
CA ASP A 123 21.60 12.55 38.68
C ASP A 123 22.23 13.75 39.41
#